data_AF-D7CFN8-F1
#
_entry.id   AF-D7CFN8-F1
#
_cell.length_a   1.000
_cell.length_b   1.000
_cell.length_c   1.000
_cell.angle_alpha   90.00
_cell.angle_beta   90.00
_cell.angle_gamma   90.00
#
_symmetry.space_group_name_H-M   'P 1'
#
loop_
_entity.id
_entity.type
_entity.pdbx_description
1 polymer ?
#
loop_
_entity_poly.entity_id
_entity_poly.type
_entity_poly.pdbx_seq_one_letter_code
_entity_poly.pdbx_strand_id
1 'polypeptide(L)' 'MTPELHDEDIEAAALQYVRKVSGFRAPAAHNLEVFDQAVEAVAEATRKLLDGLEVRGSGGRAS' A
#
# COMPACT_ATOMS: atom_id res chain seq x y z
N MET A 1 19.39 2.12 -2.35
CA MET A 1 18.60 1.87 -3.56
C MET A 1 17.17 1.79 -3.11
N THR A 2 16.37 2.81 -3.40
CA THR A 2 14.91 2.68 -3.31
C THR A 2 14.54 1.60 -4.33
N PRO A 3 14.01 0.43 -3.91
CA PRO A 3 13.43 -0.47 -4.89
C PRO A 3 12.34 0.33 -5.60
N GLU A 4 12.34 0.28 -6.93
CA GLU A 4 11.23 0.78 -7.76
C GLU A 4 9.97 0.12 -7.18
N LEU A 5 9.17 0.89 -6.45
CA LEU A 5 7.96 0.40 -5.80
C LEU A 5 6.94 0.23 -6.92
N HIS A 6 6.65 -1.01 -7.29
CA HIS A 6 5.72 -1.27 -8.38
C HIS A 6 4.27 -1.23 -7.87
N ASP A 7 3.30 -1.02 -8.77
CA ASP A 7 1.88 -1.01 -8.38
C ASP A 7 1.44 -2.30 -7.68
N GLU A 8 2.02 -3.44 -8.08
CA GLU A 8 1.81 -4.75 -7.44
C GLU A 8 2.27 -4.79 -5.97
N ASP A 9 3.35 -4.08 -5.64
CA ASP A 9 3.84 -3.98 -4.25
C ASP A 9 2.87 -3.16 -3.39
N ILE A 10 2.28 -2.11 -3.97
CA ILE A 10 1.27 -1.27 -3.32
C ILE A 10 0.00 -2.07 -3.05
N GLU A 11 -0.49 -2.81 -4.05
CA GLU A 11 -1.67 -3.66 -3.91
C GLU A 11 -1.44 -4.77 -2.89
N ALA A 12 -0.27 -5.42 -2.92
CA ALA A 12 0.10 -6.45 -1.95
C ALA A 12 0.17 -5.88 -0.53
N ALA A 13 0.72 -4.68 -0.35
CA ALA A 13 0.78 -4.00 0.95
C ALA A 13 -0.62 -3.62 1.45
N ALA A 14 -1.48 -3.07 0.58
CA ALA A 14 -2.86 -2.74 0.91
C ALA A 14 -3.64 -3.98 1.35
N LEU A 15 -3.51 -5.09 0.62
CA LEU A 15 -4.11 -6.38 0.97
C LEU A 15 -3.66 -6.86 2.36
N GLN A 16 -2.35 -6.78 2.64
CA GLN A 16 -1.81 -7.16 3.94
C GLN A 16 -2.36 -6.28 5.07
N TYR A 17 -2.45 -4.97 4.86
CA TYR A 17 -3.02 -4.03 5.82
C TYR A 17 -4.49 -4.36 6.12
N VAL A 18 -5.33 -4.52 5.10
CA VAL A 18 -6.77 -4.80 5.28
C VAL A 18 -6.96 -6.14 5.99
N ARG A 19 -6.20 -7.19 5.64
CA ARG A 19 -6.20 -8.47 6.38
C ARG A 19 -5.86 -8.29 7.86
N LYS A 20 -4.84 -7.48 8.14
CA LYS A 20 -4.36 -7.23 9.50
C LYS A 20 -5.40 -6.50 10.35
N VAL A 21 -6.02 -5.45 9.80
CA VAL A 21 -6.96 -4.59 10.53
C VAL A 21 -8.33 -5.25 10.67
N SER A 22 -8.83 -5.91 9.63
CA SER A 22 -10.11 -6.60 9.66
C SER A 22 -10.10 -7.88 10.51
N GLY A 23 -8.92 -8.47 10.75
CA GLY A 23 -8.77 -9.77 11.41
C GLY A 23 -9.08 -10.97 10.51
N PHE A 24 -9.47 -10.75 9.25
CA PHE A 24 -9.74 -11.81 8.28
C PHE A 24 -8.49 -12.11 7.45
N ARG A 25 -8.04 -13.37 7.44
CA ARG A 25 -7.04 -13.83 6.46
C ARG A 25 -7.64 -14.00 5.06
N ALA A 26 -8.90 -14.41 5.00
CA ALA A 26 -9.69 -14.49 3.78
C ALA A 26 -11.14 -14.06 4.12
N PRO A 27 -11.73 -13.10 3.38
CA PRO A 27 -13.10 -12.69 3.60
C PRO A 27 -14.08 -13.80 3.17
N ALA A 28 -15.21 -13.90 3.88
CA ALA A 28 -16.35 -14.70 3.41
C ALA A 28 -17.00 -14.03 2.18
N ALA A 29 -17.71 -14.80 1.36
CA ALA A 29 -18.30 -14.30 0.11
C ALA A 29 -19.17 -13.04 0.28
N HIS A 30 -19.91 -12.94 1.39
CA HIS A 30 -20.76 -11.78 1.68
C HIS A 30 -19.99 -10.50 2.07
N ASN A 31 -18.71 -10.62 2.45
CA ASN A 31 -17.84 -9.50 2.79
C ASN A 31 -16.81 -9.20 1.70
N LEU A 32 -16.77 -9.99 0.62
CA LEU A 32 -15.75 -9.89 -0.41
C LEU A 32 -15.74 -8.49 -1.04
N GLU A 33 -16.91 -7.97 -1.41
CA GLU A 33 -17.04 -6.66 -2.02
C GLU A 33 -16.50 -5.53 -1.12
N VAL A 34 -16.87 -5.52 0.16
CA VAL A 34 -16.36 -4.52 1.12
C VAL A 34 -14.87 -4.66 1.35
N PHE A 35 -14.36 -5.90 1.34
CA PHE A 35 -12.95 -6.19 1.50
C PHE A 35 -12.14 -5.68 0.29
N ASP A 36 -12.60 -5.96 -0.92
CA ASP A 36 -11.95 -5.54 -2.16
C ASP A 36 -11.96 -4.01 -2.29
N GLN A 37 -13.08 -3.35 -1.98
CA GLN A 37 -13.18 -1.89 -1.94
C GLN A 37 -12.19 -1.27 -0.93
N ALA A 38 -12.03 -1.89 0.24
CA ALA A 38 -11.08 -1.41 1.24
C ALA A 38 -9.62 -1.55 0.77
N VAL A 39 -9.28 -2.65 0.09
CA VAL A 39 -7.94 -2.85 -0.48
C VAL A 39 -7.66 -1.81 -1.56
N GLU A 40 -8.60 -1.57 -2.48
CA GLU A 40 -8.47 -0.58 -3.54
C GLU A 40 -8.27 0.84 -2.97
N ALA A 41 -9.08 1.23 -1.98
CA ALA A 41 -9.00 2.55 -1.36
C ALA A 41 -7.65 2.77 -0.66
N VAL A 42 -7.12 1.76 0.02
CA VAL A 42 -5.80 1.83 0.66
C VAL A 42 -4.69 1.93 -0.39
N ALA A 43 -4.75 1.11 -1.45
CA ALA A 43 -3.77 1.16 -2.54
C ALA A 43 -3.75 2.53 -3.22
N GLU A 44 -4.91 3.12 -3.50
CA GLU A 44 -5.02 4.46 -4.08
C GLU A 44 -4.46 5.54 -3.14
N ALA A 45 -4.75 5.47 -1.84
CA ALA A 45 -4.19 6.39 -0.85
C ALA A 45 -2.67 6.29 -0.78
N THR A 46 -2.11 5.07 -0.88
CA THR A 46 -0.66 4.85 -0.92
C THR A 46 -0.03 5.40 -2.20
N ARG A 47 -0.65 5.20 -3.38
CA ARG A 47 -0.18 5.82 -4.64
C ARG A 47 -0.12 7.35 -4.51
N LYS A 48 -1.21 7.97 -4.06
CA LYS A 48 -1.27 9.43 -3.81
C LYS A 48 -0.19 9.93 -2.86
N LEU A 49 0.09 9.18 -1.80
CA LEU A 49 1.18 9.49 -0.88
C LEU A 49 2.52 9.47 -1.61
N LEU A 50 2.85 8.38 -2.31
CA LEU A 50 4.13 8.22 -3.00
C LEU A 50 4.33 9.27 -4.10
N ASP A 51 3.29 9.58 -4.87
CA ASP A 51 3.31 10.64 -5.89
C ASP A 51 3.59 12.02 -5.29
N GLY A 52 3.09 12.27 -4.07
CA GLY A 52 3.26 13.53 -3.35
C GLY A 52 4.52 13.62 -2.50
N LEU A 53 5.27 12.52 -2.32
CA LEU A 53 6.50 12.52 -1.54
C LEU A 53 7.68 13.03 -2.39
N GLU A 54 8.09 14.26 -2.13
CA GLU A 54 9.39 14.75 -2.59
C GLU A 54 10.50 14.07 -1.79
N VAL A 55 11.14 13.06 -2.39
CA VAL A 55 12.34 12.45 -1.80
C VAL A 55 13.46 13.49 -1.85
N ARG A 56 13.64 14.28 -0.77
CA ARG A 56 14.88 15.03 -0.58
C ARG A 56 16.02 14.02 -0.55
N GLY A 57 16.73 13.97 -1.67
CA GLY A 57 17.84 13.07 -1.88
C GLY A 57 18.78 13.14 -0.67
N SER A 58 19.15 11.96 -0.21
CA SER A 58 20.38 11.67 0.50
C SER A 58 21.57 12.37 -0.19
N GLY A 59 21.78 13.64 0.10
CA GLY A 59 22.93 14.45 -0.31
C GLY A 59 23.63 14.94 0.95
N GLY A 60 24.38 14.04 1.59
CA GLY A 60 25.04 14.36 2.86
C GLY A 60 25.80 13.21 3.50
N ARG A 61 26.39 12.30 2.72
CA ARG A 61 27.60 11.57 3.14
C ARG A 61 28.72 11.93 2.19
N ALA A 62 29.31 13.10 2.45
CA ALA A 62 30.66 13.44 2.08
C ALA A 62 31.27 14.19 3.27
N SER A 63 32.00 13.45 4.11
CA SER A 63 33.14 13.83 4.96
C SER A 63 33.42 12.68 5.92
#